data_AF-A0A0K2W7J7-F1
#
_entry.id   AF-A0A0K2W7J7-F1
#
_cell.length_a   1.000
_cell.length_b   1.000
_cell.length_c   1.000
_cell.angle_alpha   90.00
_cell.angle_beta   90.00
_cell.angle_gamma   90.00
#
_symmetry.space_group_name_H-M   'P 1'
#
loop_
_entity.id
_entity.type
_entity.pdbx_description
1 polymer ?
#
loop_
_entity_poly.entity_id
_entity_poly.type
_entity_poly.pdbx_seq_one_letter_code
_entity_poly.pdbx_strand_id
1 'polypeptide(L)' 'MAERKPIESAPKDGSKVTILWKDGDGVVNESIGQYRDGGWWVYTDSDTQKKVDPTSWRPASGDDDE' A
#
# COMPACT_ATOMS: atom_id res chain seq x y z
N MET A 1 8.63 -14.12 -3.82
CA MET A 1 8.28 -12.73 -3.47
C MET A 1 7.59 -12.13 -4.69
N ALA A 2 6.35 -11.68 -4.58
CA ALA A 2 5.66 -11.08 -5.72
C ALA A 2 6.43 -9.86 -6.24
N GLU A 3 6.54 -9.75 -7.56
CA GLU A 3 7.17 -8.61 -8.23
C GLU A 3 6.38 -7.33 -7.91
N ARG A 4 7.11 -6.25 -7.64
CA ARG A 4 6.50 -4.94 -7.39
C ARG A 4 6.03 -4.34 -8.71
N LYS A 5 4.79 -3.90 -8.73
CA LYS A 5 4.13 -3.24 -9.85
C LYS A 5 4.00 -1.74 -9.57
N PRO A 6 3.91 -0.89 -10.62
CA PRO A 6 3.65 0.53 -10.45
C PRO A 6 2.31 0.73 -9.74
N ILE A 7 2.24 1.73 -8.84
CA ILE A 7 1.04 2.00 -8.03
C ILE A 7 -0.21 2.27 -8.88
N GLU A 8 -0.03 2.78 -10.10
CA GLU A 8 -1.11 3.05 -11.04
C GLU A 8 -1.90 1.79 -11.41
N SER A 9 -1.24 0.63 -11.39
CA SER A 9 -1.83 -0.68 -11.68
C SER A 9 -2.39 -1.38 -10.44
N ALA A 10 -2.37 -0.74 -9.27
CA ALA A 10 -2.85 -1.33 -8.03
C ALA A 10 -4.38 -1.41 -7.98
N PRO A 11 -4.95 -2.42 -7.31
CA PRO A 11 -6.39 -2.54 -7.14
C PRO A 11 -6.93 -1.37 -6.32
N LYS A 12 -7.83 -0.59 -6.94
CA LYS A 12 -8.52 0.55 -6.31
C LYS A 12 -9.90 0.19 -5.75
N ASP A 13 -10.18 -1.11 -5.68
CA ASP A 13 -11.46 -1.68 -5.23
C ASP A 13 -11.58 -1.75 -3.69
N GLY A 14 -10.51 -1.37 -2.96
CA GLY A 14 -10.44 -1.52 -1.51
C GLY A 14 -9.76 -2.80 -1.06
N SER A 15 -9.16 -3.57 -1.96
CA SER A 15 -8.28 -4.69 -1.60
C SER A 15 -7.05 -4.21 -0.82
N LYS A 16 -6.60 -5.01 0.14
CA LYS A 16 -5.38 -4.72 0.91
C LYS A 16 -4.17 -5.22 0.13
N VAL A 17 -3.22 -4.34 -0.10
CA VAL A 17 -1.99 -4.66 -0.82
C VAL A 17 -0.78 -4.12 -0.09
N THR A 18 0.39 -4.71 -0.29
CA THR A 18 1.63 -4.14 0.22
C THR A 18 2.04 -2.99 -0.68
N ILE A 19 2.17 -1.79 -0.14
CA ILE A 19 2.61 -0.61 -0.87
C ILE A 19 3.95 -0.11 -0.37
N LEU A 20 4.76 0.38 -1.31
CA LEU A 20 6.01 1.05 -1.08
C LEU A 20 5.76 2.55 -1.21
N TRP A 21 6.06 3.32 -0.19
CA TRP A 21 5.83 4.76 -0.17
C TRP A 21 7.02 5.49 0.43
N LYS A 22 7.20 6.74 0.02
CA LYS A 22 8.27 7.60 0.52
C LYS A 22 7.63 8.66 1.40
N ASP A 23 8.11 8.81 2.63
CA ASP A 23 7.66 9.89 3.51
C ASP A 23 8.34 11.23 3.16
N GLY A 24 7.97 12.30 3.87
CA GLY A 24 8.48 13.65 3.62
C GLY A 24 9.98 13.81 3.86
N ASP A 25 10.58 12.93 4.68
CA ASP A 25 12.03 12.89 4.95
C ASP A 25 12.79 12.08 3.89
N GLY A 26 12.08 11.53 2.90
CA GLY A 26 12.65 10.76 1.81
C GLY A 26 12.90 9.29 2.15
N VAL A 27 12.52 8.85 3.34
CA VAL A 27 12.67 7.46 3.78
C VAL A 27 11.62 6.59 3.09
N VAL A 28 12.07 5.43 2.61
CA VAL A 28 11.23 4.46 1.90
C VAL A 28 10.68 3.47 2.91
N ASN A 29 9.35 3.43 3.01
CA ASN A 29 8.61 2.54 3.90
C ASN A 29 7.79 1.55 3.08
N GLU A 30 7.59 0.36 3.64
CA GLU A 30 6.70 -0.66 3.09
C GLU A 30 5.60 -0.96 4.11
N SER A 31 4.34 -0.94 3.69
CA SER A 31 3.20 -1.12 4.59
C SER A 31 2.02 -1.75 3.86
N ILE A 32 1.11 -2.38 4.60
CA ILE A 32 -0.18 -2.80 4.03
C ILE A 32 -1.07 -1.57 3.89
N GLY A 33 -1.44 -1.27 2.65
CA GLY A 33 -2.29 -0.15 2.28
C GLY A 33 -3.60 -0.58 1.64
N GLN A 34 -4.59 0.30 1.72
CA GLN A 34 -5.90 0.16 1.10
C GLN A 34 -6.22 1.44 0.34
N TYR A 35 -6.69 1.31 -0.91
CA TYR A 35 -7.21 2.45 -1.65
C TYR A 35 -8.65 2.71 -1.24
N ARG A 36 -8.92 3.91 -0.73
CA ARG A 36 -10.26 4.38 -0.36
C ARG A 36 -10.30 5.89 -0.41
N ASP A 37 -11.47 6.45 -0.67
CA ASP A 37 -11.67 7.91 -0.66
C ASP A 37 -10.65 8.66 -1.57
N GLY A 38 -10.38 8.11 -2.75
CA GLY A 38 -9.44 8.69 -3.72
C GLY A 38 -7.97 8.73 -3.26
N GLY A 39 -7.57 7.93 -2.28
CA GLY A 39 -6.21 7.90 -1.74
C GLY A 39 -5.78 6.55 -1.20
N TRP A 40 -4.47 6.36 -1.05
CA TRP A 40 -3.91 5.20 -0.37
C TRP A 40 -3.78 5.47 1.12
N TRP A 41 -4.36 4.59 1.92
CA TRP A 41 -4.32 4.67 3.38
C TRP A 41 -3.53 3.50 3.94
N VAL A 42 -2.59 3.80 4.83
CA VAL A 42 -1.81 2.80 5.59
C VAL A 42 -2.07 2.97 7.07
N TYR A 43 -1.99 1.88 7.82
CA TYR A 43 -1.91 1.93 9.27
C TYR A 43 -0.47 2.25 9.66
N THR A 44 -0.26 3.40 10.31
CA THR A 44 1.04 3.75 10.91
C THR A 44 1.15 3.22 12.33
N ASP A 45 0.00 2.99 12.96
CA ASP A 45 -0.17 2.37 14.27
C ASP A 45 -1.46 1.50 14.24
N SER A 46 -1.80 0.84 15.35
CA SER A 46 -2.93 -0.10 15.47
C SER A 46 -4.29 0.53 15.13
N ASP A 47 -4.47 1.82 15.42
CA ASP A 47 -5.73 2.55 15.16
C ASP A 47 -5.58 3.72 14.18
N THR A 48 -4.35 4.21 14.00
CA THR A 48 -4.11 5.43 13.24
C THR A 48 -3.79 5.12 11.79
N GLN A 49 -4.61 5.66 10.89
CA GLN A 49 -4.39 5.58 9.45
C GLN A 49 -3.92 6.92 8.88
N LYS A 50 -2.97 6.84 7.96
CA LYS A 50 -2.42 8.00 7.24
C LYS A 50 -2.59 7.82 5.74
N LYS A 51 -3.03 8.89 5.08
CA LYS A 51 -3.01 8.97 3.62
C LYS A 51 -1.57 9.15 3.15
N VAL A 52 -1.12 8.30 2.23
CA VAL A 52 0.23 8.29 1.69
C VAL A 52 0.19 8.31 0.17
N ASP A 53 1.32 8.67 -0.44
CA ASP A 53 1.52 8.61 -1.89
C ASP A 53 2.54 7.50 -2.22
N PRO A 54 2.07 6.27 -2.44
CA PRO A 54 2.95 5.15 -2.75
C PRO A 54 3.47 5.20 -4.17
N THR A 55 4.69 4.71 -4.37
CA THR A 55 5.35 4.62 -5.68
C THR A 55 5.15 3.26 -6.34
N SER A 56 4.97 2.20 -5.55
CA SER A 56 4.82 0.84 -6.05
C SER A 56 3.96 0.00 -5.11
N TRP A 57 3.44 -1.12 -5.60
CA TRP A 57 2.67 -2.08 -4.81
C TRP A 57 3.01 -3.51 -5.19
N ARG A 58 2.58 -4.45 -4.35
CA ARG A 58 2.55 -5.89 -4.64
C ARG A 58 1.37 -6.52 -3.89
N PRO A 59 0.84 -7.67 -4.34
CA PRO A 59 -0.16 -8.40 -3.58
C PRO A 59 0.35 -8.67 -2.16
N ALA A 60 -0.54 -8.51 -1.18
CA ALA A 60 -0.21 -8.90 0.19
C ALA A 60 0.00 -10.42 0.18
N SER A 61 1.13 -10.91 0.71
CA SER A 61 1.50 -12.33 0.66
C SER A 61 0.56 -13.28 1.44
N GLY A 62 -0.63 -12.82 1.84
CA GLY A 62 -1.66 -13.60 2.52
C GLY A 62 -2.99 -13.67 1.76
N ASP A 63 -3.03 -13.25 0.49
CA ASP A 63 -4.23 -13.27 -0.38
C ASP A 63 -4.02 -14.16 -1.63
N ASP A 64 -3.00 -15.02 -1.62
CA ASP A 64 -2.67 -16.00 -2.68
C ASP A 64 -2.81 -17.44 -2.14
N ASP A 65 -3.82 -17.68 -1.28
CA ASP A 65 -4.18 -19.00 -0.76
C ASP A 65 -5.71 -19.18 -0.92
N GLU A 66 -6.16 -19.28 -2.17
CA GLU A 66 -7.40 -19.98 -2.55
C GLU A 66 -7.28 -20.64 -3.93
#